data_AF-A0A0E2E580-F1
#
_entry.id   AF-A0A0E2E580-F1
#
_cell.length_a   1.000
_cell.length_b   1.000
_cell.length_c   1.000
_cell.angle_alpha   90.00
_cell.angle_beta   90.00
_cell.angle_gamma   90.00
#
_symmetry.space_group_name_H-M   'P 1'
#
loop_
_entity.id
_entity.type
_entity.pdbx_description
1 polymer ?
#
loop_
_entity_poly.entity_id
_entity_poly.type
_entity_poly.pdbx_seq_one_letter_code
_entity_poly.pdbx_strand_id
1 'polypeptide(L)'
;MNDLVKFLSEGYPILLFTKLFLGAVAVFFAIIVWSKTKRLSMILFVLGMFLMYISILTDTLTYFGFINTKFFTIGSLPLLSIIFENAPIVFFIASFCVFLRERIF
;
A
#
# COMPACT_ATOMS: atom_id res chain seq x y z
N MET A 1 29.59 14.17 -2.71
CA MET A 1 28.97 13.56 -3.90
C MET A 1 29.10 12.02 -3.93
N ASN A 2 30.04 11.41 -3.17
CA ASN A 2 30.20 9.95 -3.11
C ASN A 2 29.21 9.23 -2.16
N ASP A 3 28.66 9.91 -1.14
CA ASP A 3 27.77 9.26 -0.17
C ASP A 3 26.37 8.98 -0.74
N LEU A 4 25.85 9.84 -1.63
CA LEU A 4 24.56 9.61 -2.29
C LEU A 4 24.62 8.42 -3.26
N VAL A 5 25.74 8.25 -3.96
CA VAL A 5 25.95 7.11 -4.86
C VAL A 5 26.09 5.82 -4.04
N LYS A 6 26.68 5.88 -2.84
CA LYS A 6 26.80 4.74 -1.92
C LYS A 6 25.45 4.34 -1.33
N PHE A 7 24.59 5.31 -0.98
CA PHE A 7 23.19 5.07 -0.58
C PHE A 7 22.36 4.46 -1.73
N LEU A 8 22.51 4.96 -2.96
CA LEU A 8 21.84 4.40 -4.14
C LEU A 8 22.37 3.01 -4.53
N SER A 9 23.63 2.69 -4.19
CA SER A 9 24.24 1.39 -4.47
C SER A 9 23.62 0.23 -3.67
N GLU A 10 22.86 0.50 -2.60
CA GLU A 10 22.20 -0.53 -1.80
C GLU A 10 20.90 -1.08 -2.45
N GLY A 11 20.48 -0.54 -3.60
CA GLY A 11 19.35 -1.03 -4.41
C GLY A 11 17.96 -0.83 -3.79
N TYR A 12 17.86 -0.86 -2.46
CA TYR A 12 16.64 -0.71 -1.70
C TYR A 12 15.98 0.68 -1.84
N PRO A 13 16.72 1.80 -1.88
CA PRO A 13 16.10 3.11 -2.13
C PRO A 13 15.45 3.18 -3.51
N ILE A 14 16.08 2.62 -4.54
CA ILE A 14 15.52 2.58 -5.90
C ILE A 14 14.22 1.77 -5.92
N LEU A 15 14.19 0.65 -5.18
CA LEU A 15 12.98 -0.14 -5.00
C LEU A 15 11.85 0.68 -4.35
N LEU A 16 12.14 1.42 -3.27
CA LEU A 16 11.16 2.26 -2.58
C LEU A 16 10.63 3.38 -3.49
N PHE A 17 11.50 4.09 -4.20
CA PHE A 17 11.09 5.12 -5.16
C PHE A 17 10.19 4.55 -6.27
N THR A 18 10.54 3.37 -6.78
CA THR A 18 9.76 2.69 -7.82
C THR A 18 8.39 2.28 -7.27
N LYS A 19 8.33 1.71 -6.07
CA LYS A 19 7.08 1.36 -5.37
C LYS A 19 6.20 2.59 -5.12
N LEU A 20 6.78 3.72 -4.70
CA LEU A 20 6.04 4.96 -4.51
C LEU A 20 5.43 5.46 -5.82
N PHE A 21 6.25 5.53 -6.88
CA PHE A 21 5.79 6.05 -8.16
C PHE A 21 4.69 5.17 -8.76
N LEU A 22 4.91 3.86 -8.81
CA LEU A 22 3.92 2.89 -9.28
C LEU A 22 2.66 2.90 -8.40
N GLY A 23 2.82 2.99 -7.08
CA GLY A 23 1.70 3.08 -6.14
C GLY A 23 0.85 4.33 -6.36
N ALA A 24 1.47 5.50 -6.56
CA ALA A 24 0.77 6.74 -6.85
C ALA A 24 -0.02 6.66 -8.17
N VAL A 25 0.61 6.11 -9.22
CA VAL A 25 -0.05 5.88 -10.52
C VAL A 25 -1.23 4.92 -10.35
N ALA A 26 -1.06 3.83 -9.60
CA ALA A 26 -2.10 2.85 -9.39
C ALA A 26 -3.30 3.42 -8.60
N VAL A 27 -3.05 4.24 -7.57
CA VAL A 27 -4.12 4.96 -6.84
C VAL A 27 -4.83 5.96 -7.76
N PHE A 28 -4.10 6.67 -8.60
CA PHE A 28 -4.70 7.61 -9.57
C PHE A 28 -5.65 6.89 -10.53
N PHE A 29 -5.22 5.77 -11.11
CA PHE A 29 -6.10 4.94 -11.93
C PHE A 29 -7.27 4.38 -11.12
N ALA A 30 -7.07 3.92 -9.89
CA ALA A 30 -8.15 3.43 -9.04
C ALA A 30 -9.24 4.51 -8.82
N ILE A 31 -8.85 5.76 -8.54
CA ILE A 31 -9.79 6.89 -8.38
C ILE A 31 -10.55 7.18 -9.68
N ILE A 32 -9.86 7.16 -10.83
CA ILE A 32 -10.52 7.38 -12.14
C ILE A 32 -11.55 6.29 -12.39
N VAL A 33 -11.19 5.03 -12.18
CA VAL A 33 -12.12 3.92 -12.40
C VAL A 33 -13.28 4.00 -11.41
N TRP A 34 -13.04 4.33 -10.14
CA TRP A 34 -14.08 4.57 -9.14
C TRP A 34 -15.07 5.67 -9.55
N SER A 35 -14.56 6.78 -10.08
CA SER A 35 -15.38 7.90 -10.56
C SER A 35 -16.38 7.44 -11.64
N LYS A 36 -15.99 6.46 -12.45
CA LYS A 36 -16.83 5.87 -13.51
C LYS A 36 -17.69 4.69 -13.05
N THR A 37 -17.26 3.96 -12.03
CA THR A 37 -17.94 2.77 -11.52
C THR A 37 -18.32 2.96 -10.05
N LYS A 38 -19.53 3.49 -9.84
CA LYS A 38 -20.13 3.70 -8.50
C LYS A 38 -20.65 2.40 -7.86
N ARG A 39 -20.00 1.27 -8.10
CA ARG A 39 -20.39 -0.05 -7.57
C ARG A 39 -19.68 -0.34 -6.26
N LEU A 40 -20.32 -1.12 -5.40
CA LEU A 40 -19.83 -1.42 -4.06
C LEU A 40 -18.53 -2.24 -4.12
N SER A 41 -18.45 -3.15 -5.10
CA SER A 41 -17.21 -3.88 -5.44
C SER A 41 -16.02 -2.96 -5.74
N MET A 42 -16.27 -1.89 -6.50
CA MET A 42 -15.24 -0.95 -6.91
C MET A 42 -14.75 -0.09 -5.74
N ILE A 43 -15.65 0.31 -4.85
CA ILE A 43 -15.31 1.07 -3.63
C ILE A 43 -14.34 0.26 -2.76
N LEU A 44 -14.62 -1.02 -2.53
CA LEU A 44 -13.75 -1.91 -1.76
C LEU A 44 -12.38 -2.08 -2.41
N PHE A 45 -12.34 -2.19 -3.75
CA PHE A 45 -11.09 -2.30 -4.50
C PHE A 45 -10.21 -1.07 -4.30
N VAL A 46 -10.80 0.10 -4.47
CA VAL A 46 -10.12 1.40 -4.35
C VAL A 46 -9.61 1.60 -2.95
N LEU A 47 -10.39 1.22 -1.93
CA LEU A 47 -9.94 1.28 -0.55
C LEU A 47 -8.73 0.37 -0.31
N GLY A 48 -8.73 -0.86 -0.84
CA GLY A 48 -7.56 -1.75 -0.80
C GLY A 48 -6.32 -1.12 -1.44
N MET A 49 -6.47 -0.47 -2.59
CA MET A 49 -5.39 0.28 -3.24
C MET A 49 -4.85 1.42 -2.38
N PHE A 50 -5.73 2.17 -1.70
CA PHE A 50 -5.32 3.23 -0.77
C PHE A 50 -4.53 2.68 0.41
N LEU A 51 -5.00 1.60 1.05
CA LEU A 51 -4.27 0.98 2.16
C LEU A 51 -2.90 0.46 1.71
N MET A 52 -2.81 -0.12 0.51
CA MET A 52 -1.54 -0.59 -0.05
C MET A 52 -0.57 0.58 -0.24
N TYR A 53 -1.05 1.70 -0.75
CA TYR A 53 -0.22 2.90 -0.91
C TYR A 53 0.21 3.48 0.43
N ILE A 54 -0.66 3.50 1.44
CA ILE A 54 -0.32 3.90 2.81
C ILE A 54 0.79 3.01 3.36
N SER A 55 0.74 1.69 3.12
CA SER A 55 1.81 0.76 3.55
C SER A 55 3.16 1.11 2.92
N ILE A 56 3.19 1.39 1.62
CA ILE A 56 4.41 1.82 0.90
C ILE A 56 4.95 3.13 1.47
N LEU A 57 4.07 4.08 1.79
CA LEU A 57 4.45 5.35 2.43
C LEU A 57 5.04 5.11 3.82
N THR A 58 4.42 4.26 4.65
CA THR A 58 4.93 3.96 6.00
C THR A 58 6.26 3.23 5.96
N ASP A 59 6.47 2.31 5.02
CA ASP A 59 7.76 1.63 4.83
C ASP A 59 8.85 2.63 4.46
N THR A 60 8.51 3.57 3.59
CA THR A 60 9.44 4.60 3.13
C THR A 60 9.77 5.57 4.25
N LEU A 61 8.79 6.05 5.01
CA LEU A 61 9.01 6.92 6.17
C LEU A 61 9.81 6.21 7.27
N THR A 62 9.60 4.92 7.47
CA THR A 62 10.37 4.10 8.42
C THR A 62 11.81 3.94 7.96
N TYR A 63 12.03 3.67 6.66
CA TYR A 63 13.37 3.56 6.09
C TYR A 63 14.17 4.86 6.21
N PHE A 64 13.53 6.01 5.97
CA PHE A 64 14.16 7.32 6.17
C PHE A 64 14.27 7.75 7.64
N GLY A 65 13.75 6.95 8.58
CA GLY A 65 13.84 7.21 10.03
C GLY A 65 12.86 8.27 10.56
N PHE A 66 11.88 8.70 9.76
CA PHE A 66 10.84 9.65 10.19
C PHE A 66 9.84 9.04 11.17
N ILE A 67 9.57 7.73 11.05
CA ILE A 67 8.66 6.99 11.93
C ILE A 67 9.45 5.89 12.64
N ASN A 68 9.36 5.87 13.97
CA ASN A 68 9.94 4.82 14.80
C ASN A 68 8.82 3.87 15.22
N THR A 69 8.72 2.69 14.61
CA THR A 69 7.66 1.70 14.84
C THR A 69 7.76 0.99 16.21
N LYS A 70 8.68 1.43 17.09
CA LYS A 70 8.93 0.86 18.42
C LYS A 70 7.84 1.09 19.46
N PHE A 71 6.78 1.84 19.15
CA PHE A 71 5.76 2.19 20.16
C PHE A 71 4.78 1.05 20.49
N PHE A 72 4.67 -0.01 19.67
CA PHE A 72 3.69 -1.09 19.89
C PHE A 72 4.23 -2.48 19.46
N THR A 73 5.26 -2.94 20.16
CA THR A 73 5.88 -4.26 19.95
C THR A 73 5.38 -5.27 20.99
N ILE A 74 4.74 -6.36 20.55
CA ILE A 74 4.71 -7.61 21.31
C ILE A 74 5.93 -8.41 20.83
N GLY A 75 7.03 -8.38 21.59
CA GLY A 75 8.31 -8.98 21.18
C GLY A 75 9.09 -8.14 20.17
N SER A 76 9.48 -8.74 19.03
CA SER A 76 10.23 -8.09 17.92
C SER A 76 9.36 -7.69 16.72
N LEU A 77 8.06 -8.00 16.74
CA LEU A 77 7.15 -7.72 15.63
C LEU A 77 6.16 -6.59 15.96
N PRO A 78 6.14 -5.51 15.16
CA PRO A 78 5.11 -4.49 15.25
C PRO A 78 3.77 -5.03 14.71
N LEU A 79 2.85 -5.38 15.61
CA LEU A 79 1.51 -5.91 15.27
C LEU A 79 0.73 -4.97 14.34
N LEU A 80 0.90 -3.67 14.54
CA LEU A 80 0.24 -2.63 13.75
C LEU A 80 0.71 -2.65 12.29
N SER A 81 2.00 -2.92 12.03
CA SER A 81 2.51 -3.13 10.66
C SER A 81 1.89 -4.35 10.03
N ILE A 82 1.81 -5.48 10.76
CA ILE A 82 1.24 -6.72 10.22
C ILE A 82 -0.22 -6.50 9.79
N ILE A 83 -1.01 -5.79 10.60
CA ILE A 83 -2.40 -5.51 10.27
C ILE A 83 -2.50 -4.58 9.06
N PHE A 84 -1.73 -3.48 9.03
CA PHE A 84 -1.78 -2.52 7.93
C PHE A 84 -1.24 -3.08 6.61
N GLU A 85 -0.22 -3.92 6.65
CA GLU A 85 0.39 -4.54 5.47
C GLU A 85 -0.54 -5.61 4.86
N ASN A 86 -1.31 -6.32 5.70
CA ASN A 86 -2.26 -7.33 5.25
C ASN A 86 -3.68 -6.80 4.98
N ALA A 87 -4.03 -5.63 5.51
CA ALA A 87 -5.35 -5.03 5.31
C ALA A 87 -5.74 -4.82 3.82
N PRO A 88 -4.84 -4.39 2.90
CA PRO A 88 -5.13 -4.30 1.47
C PRO A 88 -5.60 -5.62 0.89
N ILE A 89 -4.95 -6.73 1.27
CA ILE A 89 -5.24 -8.07 0.78
C ILE A 89 -6.66 -8.48 1.16
N VAL A 90 -7.06 -8.22 2.41
CA VAL A 90 -8.43 -8.48 2.89
C VAL A 90 -9.45 -7.66 2.10
N PHE A 91 -9.15 -6.39 1.83
CA PHE A 91 -10.02 -5.53 1.01
C PHE A 91 -10.13 -5.99 -0.43
N PHE A 92 -9.04 -6.47 -1.04
CA PHE A 92 -9.09 -7.03 -2.38
C PHE A 92 -9.92 -8.31 -2.43
N ILE A 93 -9.75 -9.22 -1.48
CA ILE A 93 -10.57 -10.44 -1.38
C ILE A 93 -12.06 -10.06 -1.26
N ALA A 94 -12.40 -9.14 -0.37
CA ALA A 94 -13.76 -8.66 -0.20
C ALA A 94 -14.31 -8.04 -1.49
N SER A 95 -13.51 -7.21 -2.17
CA SER A 95 -13.88 -6.60 -3.45
C SER A 95 -14.21 -7.63 -4.51
N PHE A 96 -13.37 -8.67 -4.67
CA PHE A 96 -13.61 -9.74 -5.64
C PHE A 96 -14.87 -10.53 -5.29
N CYS A 97 -15.11 -10.85 -4.02
CA CYS A 97 -16.33 -11.54 -3.59
C CYS A 97 -17.59 -10.73 -3.93
N VAL A 98 -17.60 -9.41 -3.66
CA VAL A 98 -18.74 -8.55 -4.01
C VAL A 98 -18.90 -8.43 -5.52
N PHE A 99 -17.79 -8.36 -6.27
CA PHE A 99 -17.83 -8.29 -7.73
C PHE A 99 -18.43 -9.55 -8.35
N LEU A 100 -18.05 -10.73 -7.87
CA LEU A 100 -18.65 -11.99 -8.31
C LEU A 100 -20.15 -12.02 -7.99
N ARG A 101 -20.54 -11.58 -6.79
CA ARG A 101 -21.95 -11.52 -6.40
C ARG A 101 -22.77 -10.58 -7.30
N GLU A 102 -22.23 -9.42 -7.68
CA GLU A 102 -22.89 -8.45 -8.58
C GLU A 102 -22.98 -8.90 -10.05
N ARG A 103 -22.23 -9.94 -10.46
CA ARG A 103 -22.18 -10.40 -11.85
C ARG A 103 -22.84 -11.76 -12.07
N ILE A 104 -22.91 -12.59 -11.04
CA ILE A 104 -23.49 -13.94 -11.09
C ILE A 104 -25.00 -13.91 -10.74
N PHE A 105 -25.43 -12.97 -9.90
CA PHE A 105 -26.84 -12.70 -9.59
C PHE A 105 -27.35 -11.46 -10.33
#